data_AF-A0A958QNL7-F1
#
_entry.id   AF-A0A958QNL7-F1
#
_cell.length_a   1.000
_cell.length_b   1.000
_cell.length_c   1.000
_cell.angle_alpha   90.00
_cell.angle_beta   90.00
_cell.angle_gamma   90.00
#
_symmetry.space_group_name_H-M   'P 1'
#
loop_
_entity.id
_entity.type
_entity.pdbx_description
1 polymer ?
#
loop_
_entity_poly.entity_id
_entity_poly.type
_entity_poly.pdbx_seq_one_letter_code
_entity_poly.pdbx_strand_id
1 'polypeptide(L)'
;MNNISTLKRISVVTILSLATTSCTPAIEPRDADLGKESSASEVQKALNDAFSNISIADAQINQYVTYEDNIRVELNEVMKSRLIKHKLIDIKEDDKTVRFIMFEDFERYDLGTGNIIDEKHSELVIPFQKALQTTMKPKNALSKELYINTADACDGHDVTDDDGLVYDCIKYFNLVSQRRQVTPPAAVKAKPNCGGLKDCLMNIHYLKYDQVKWRNGKSVSTINVNAEIALDVADLMYEFDDNGNIFNTPPVKSLCYKGNRTLDGRIYLISQCTVLRDFQ
;
A
#
# COMPACT_ATOMS: atom_id res chain seq x y z
N MET A 1 -63.86 -5.69 51.25
CA MET A 1 -64.97 -5.47 50.30
C MET A 1 -65.20 -3.96 50.20
N ASN A 2 -64.82 -3.34 49.07
CA ASN A 2 -65.61 -2.32 48.39
C ASN A 2 -64.90 -1.83 47.12
N ASN A 3 -65.76 -1.53 46.16
CA ASN A 3 -65.57 -1.33 44.74
C ASN A 3 -65.01 0.04 44.32
N ILE A 4 -64.32 0.03 43.17
CA ILE A 4 -64.45 0.95 42.01
C ILE A 4 -64.16 2.46 42.23
N SER A 5 -63.12 2.99 41.57
CA SER A 5 -63.30 3.82 40.36
C SER A 5 -61.99 4.43 39.83
N THR A 6 -61.82 4.17 38.54
CA THR A 6 -61.03 4.79 37.48
C THR A 6 -60.59 6.25 37.66
N LEU A 7 -59.32 6.56 37.35
CA LEU A 7 -58.98 7.68 36.47
C LEU A 7 -57.55 7.59 35.88
N LYS A 8 -57.57 7.61 34.55
CA LYS A 8 -56.52 7.72 33.53
C LYS A 8 -55.25 8.47 33.94
N ARG A 9 -54.09 7.89 33.61
CA ARG A 9 -52.96 8.62 33.04
C ARG A 9 -52.44 7.88 31.80
N ILE A 10 -52.57 8.55 30.68
CA ILE A 10 -51.93 8.21 29.40
C ILE A 10 -50.45 8.50 29.59
N SER A 11 -49.63 7.46 29.68
CA SER A 11 -48.18 7.60 29.54
C SER A 11 -47.87 7.57 28.05
N VAL A 12 -47.57 8.75 27.50
CA VAL A 12 -46.93 8.93 26.21
C VAL A 12 -45.58 8.21 26.29
N VAL A 13 -45.49 7.01 25.71
CA VAL A 13 -44.20 6.39 25.41
C VAL A 13 -43.69 7.10 24.16
N THR A 14 -42.93 8.16 24.40
CA THR A 14 -42.10 8.79 23.38
C THR A 14 -41.15 7.72 22.85
N ILE A 15 -41.36 7.28 21.62
CA ILE A 15 -40.38 6.51 20.87
C ILE A 15 -39.22 7.50 20.65
N LEU A 16 -38.23 7.42 21.54
CA LEU A 16 -36.95 8.09 21.36
C LEU A 16 -36.25 7.34 20.23
N SER A 17 -36.50 7.78 19.00
CA SER A 17 -35.65 7.48 17.87
C SER A 17 -34.26 8.04 18.18
N LEU A 18 -33.42 7.20 18.79
CA LEU A 18 -31.98 7.34 18.74
C LEU A 18 -31.61 7.37 17.26
N ALA A 19 -31.58 8.57 16.70
CA ALA A 19 -30.77 8.89 15.54
C ALA A 19 -29.33 8.55 15.95
N THR A 20 -28.95 7.29 15.77
CA THR A 20 -27.56 6.91 15.65
C THR A 20 -27.05 7.69 14.46
N THR A 21 -26.48 8.86 14.72
CA THR A 21 -25.56 9.51 13.81
C THR A 21 -24.42 8.53 13.62
N SER A 22 -24.60 7.58 12.71
CA SER A 22 -23.49 6.92 12.06
C SER A 22 -22.67 8.06 11.48
N CYS A 23 -21.51 8.33 12.07
CA CYS A 23 -20.46 9.08 11.41
C CYS A 23 -20.02 8.23 10.22
N THR A 24 -20.84 8.17 9.18
CA THR A 24 -20.41 7.68 7.88
C THR A 24 -19.39 8.72 7.42
N PRO A 25 -18.14 8.33 7.12
CA PRO A 25 -17.16 9.26 6.57
C PRO A 25 -17.81 9.97 5.40
N ALA A 26 -17.75 11.30 5.42
CA ALA A 26 -18.39 12.13 4.42
C ALA A 26 -17.90 11.68 3.04
N ILE A 27 -18.84 11.31 2.16
CA ILE A 27 -18.54 11.19 0.73
C ILE A 27 -18.04 12.56 0.32
N GLU A 28 -16.80 12.65 -0.18
CA GLU A 28 -16.19 13.92 -0.55
C GLU A 28 -17.16 14.66 -1.50
N PRO A 29 -17.52 15.92 -1.18
CA PRO A 29 -18.45 16.66 -2.00
C PRO A 29 -17.89 16.84 -3.42
N ARG A 30 -18.79 16.92 -4.40
CA ARG A 30 -18.51 17.09 -5.84
C ARG A 30 -17.51 18.21 -6.15
N ASP A 31 -17.43 19.21 -5.27
CA ASP A 31 -16.63 20.43 -5.43
C ASP A 31 -15.55 20.56 -4.34
N ALA A 32 -15.14 19.45 -3.70
CA ALA A 32 -13.96 19.47 -2.85
C ALA A 32 -12.75 19.94 -3.68
N ASP A 33 -11.97 20.89 -3.15
CA ASP A 33 -10.72 21.30 -3.80
C ASP A 33 -9.74 20.12 -3.74
N LEU A 34 -9.68 19.38 -4.84
CA LEU A 34 -8.75 18.25 -5.02
C LEU A 34 -7.33 18.73 -5.33
N GLY A 35 -7.10 20.04 -5.44
CA GLY A 35 -5.82 20.61 -5.81
C GLY A 35 -5.49 20.45 -7.29
N LYS A 36 -4.20 20.37 -7.61
CA LYS A 36 -3.73 20.40 -9.01
C LYS A 36 -3.90 19.03 -9.68
N GLU A 37 -4.70 18.98 -10.74
CA GLU A 37 -4.82 17.80 -11.60
C GLU A 37 -3.47 17.44 -12.24
N SER A 38 -3.17 16.15 -12.29
CA SER A 38 -1.99 15.56 -12.91
C SER A 38 -2.45 14.50 -13.91
N SER A 39 -1.84 14.45 -15.09
CA SER A 39 -2.16 13.43 -16.08
C SER A 39 -1.62 12.06 -15.67
N ALA A 40 -2.25 10.97 -16.13
CA ALA A 40 -1.72 9.62 -15.94
C ALA A 40 -0.28 9.46 -16.46
N SER A 41 0.04 10.15 -17.56
CA SER A 41 1.41 10.18 -18.12
C SER A 41 2.43 10.82 -17.18
N GLU A 42 2.07 11.90 -16.49
CA GLU A 42 2.95 12.54 -15.51
C GLU A 42 3.21 11.64 -14.30
N VAL A 43 2.17 10.97 -13.79
CA VAL A 43 2.33 10.02 -12.67
C VAL A 43 3.18 8.82 -13.10
N GLN A 44 2.93 8.26 -14.28
CA GLN A 44 3.71 7.15 -14.84
C GLN A 44 5.19 7.53 -15.05
N LYS A 45 5.45 8.74 -15.55
CA LYS A 45 6.80 9.26 -15.67
C LYS A 45 7.46 9.39 -14.30
N ALA A 46 6.76 9.94 -13.32
CA ALA A 46 7.29 10.10 -11.97
C ALA A 46 7.64 8.75 -11.31
N LEU A 47 6.80 7.72 -11.50
CA LEU A 47 7.12 6.34 -11.11
C LEU A 47 8.38 5.82 -11.80
N ASN A 48 8.44 5.92 -13.14
CA ASN A 48 9.59 5.44 -13.91
C ASN A 48 10.89 6.11 -13.48
N ASP A 49 10.85 7.43 -13.23
CA ASP A 49 11.99 8.19 -12.76
C ASP A 49 12.43 7.75 -11.36
N ALA A 50 11.47 7.47 -10.47
CA ALA A 50 11.74 6.99 -9.12
C ALA A 50 12.39 5.60 -9.09
N PHE A 51 12.11 4.75 -10.09
CA PHE A 51 12.66 3.39 -10.19
C PHE A 51 13.94 3.28 -11.02
N SER A 52 14.32 4.35 -11.73
CA SER A 52 15.38 4.31 -12.74
C SER A 52 16.75 3.84 -12.24
N ASN A 53 17.03 3.91 -10.94
CA ASN A 53 18.34 3.59 -10.35
C ASN A 53 18.27 2.51 -9.27
N ILE A 54 17.24 1.68 -9.29
CA ILE A 54 17.08 0.59 -8.32
C ILE A 54 17.44 -0.72 -9.00
N SER A 55 18.33 -1.48 -8.38
CA SER A 55 18.84 -2.73 -8.93
C SER A 55 19.01 -3.76 -7.81
N ILE A 56 18.30 -4.88 -7.92
CA ILE A 56 18.56 -6.07 -7.08
C ILE A 56 19.92 -6.70 -7.42
N ALA A 57 20.53 -6.38 -8.57
CA ALA A 57 21.88 -6.87 -8.89
C ALA A 57 22.97 -6.26 -8.00
N ASP A 58 22.68 -5.16 -7.30
CA ASP A 58 23.61 -4.59 -6.32
C ASP A 58 23.56 -5.34 -4.98
N ALA A 59 22.64 -6.31 -4.84
CA ALA A 59 22.51 -7.12 -3.63
C ALA A 59 23.66 -8.11 -3.48
N GLN A 60 24.18 -8.23 -2.27
CA GLN A 60 25.23 -9.17 -1.90
C GLN A 60 24.64 -10.42 -1.23
N ILE A 61 25.32 -11.55 -1.40
CA ILE A 61 24.93 -12.79 -0.70
C ILE A 61 24.94 -12.54 0.82
N ASN A 62 23.90 -13.05 1.49
CA ASN A 62 23.54 -12.83 2.89
C ASN A 62 22.94 -11.46 3.24
N GLN A 63 22.80 -10.53 2.29
CA GLN A 63 21.99 -9.35 2.53
C GLN A 63 20.54 -9.72 2.76
N TYR A 64 19.90 -8.95 3.62
CA TYR A 64 18.50 -9.16 3.94
C TYR A 64 17.76 -7.86 4.07
N VAL A 65 16.45 -7.96 3.91
CA VAL A 65 15.49 -6.88 4.10
C VAL A 65 14.32 -7.42 4.90
N THR A 66 13.76 -6.60 5.78
CA THR A 66 12.56 -6.94 6.54
C THR A 66 11.52 -5.85 6.37
N TYR A 67 10.36 -6.23 5.86
CA TYR A 67 9.19 -5.40 5.70
C TYR A 67 8.10 -5.79 6.69
N GLU A 68 7.33 -4.81 7.11
CA GLU A 68 6.14 -5.01 7.92
C GLU A 68 4.95 -4.29 7.28
N ASP A 69 3.85 -5.01 7.14
CA ASP A 69 2.60 -4.43 6.72
C ASP A 69 1.72 -4.14 7.92
N ASN A 70 1.07 -2.99 7.83
CA ASN A 70 0.24 -2.44 8.86
C ASN A 70 -1.09 -1.99 8.26
N ILE A 71 -2.16 -2.27 9.00
CA ILE A 71 -3.51 -1.82 8.67
C ILE A 71 -4.03 -0.98 9.83
N ARG A 72 -4.60 0.16 9.50
CA ARG A 72 -5.33 1.02 10.44
C ARG A 72 -6.71 1.31 9.88
N VAL A 73 -7.74 1.00 10.66
CA VAL A 73 -9.13 1.34 10.34
C VAL A 73 -9.52 2.56 11.18
N GLU A 74 -9.86 3.67 10.53
CA GLU A 74 -10.24 4.95 11.14
C GLU A 74 -9.19 5.49 12.12
N LEU A 75 -9.62 5.90 13.32
CA LEU A 75 -8.76 6.39 14.40
C LEU A 75 -8.24 5.26 15.31
N ASN A 76 -8.51 3.99 15.00
CA ASN A 76 -8.12 2.86 15.82
C ASN A 76 -6.59 2.66 15.88
N GLU A 77 -6.17 1.68 16.66
CA GLU A 77 -4.77 1.24 16.77
C GLU A 77 -4.24 0.74 15.42
N VAL A 78 -2.92 0.85 15.24
CA VAL A 78 -2.21 0.28 14.09
C VAL A 78 -2.05 -1.21 14.34
N MET A 79 -2.62 -2.03 13.46
CA MET A 79 -2.57 -3.48 13.55
C MET A 79 -1.54 -4.01 12.56
N LYS A 80 -0.58 -4.79 13.05
CA LYS A 80 0.35 -5.53 12.22
C LYS A 80 -0.41 -6.61 11.47
N SER A 81 -0.31 -6.64 10.13
CA SER A 81 -0.96 -7.65 9.30
C SER A 81 0.02 -8.71 8.78
N ARG A 82 1.26 -8.30 8.47
CA ARG A 82 2.27 -9.19 7.89
C ARG A 82 3.67 -8.75 8.28
N LEU A 83 4.57 -9.72 8.42
CA LEU A 83 6.02 -9.52 8.44
C LEU A 83 6.63 -10.35 7.31
N ILE A 84 7.52 -9.75 6.54
CA ILE A 84 8.26 -10.44 5.48
C ILE A 84 9.73 -10.16 5.67
N LYS A 85 10.54 -11.20 5.62
CA LYS A 85 11.99 -11.07 5.56
C LYS A 85 12.51 -11.79 4.34
N HIS A 86 13.22 -11.06 3.50
CA HIS A 86 13.95 -11.59 2.38
C HIS A 86 15.42 -11.66 2.73
N LYS A 87 16.08 -12.75 2.38
CA LYS A 87 17.54 -12.87 2.45
C LYS A 87 18.06 -13.45 1.15
N LEU A 88 18.98 -12.75 0.49
CA LEU A 88 19.65 -13.29 -0.69
C LEU A 88 20.62 -14.40 -0.25
N ILE A 89 20.43 -15.61 -0.77
CA ILE A 89 21.23 -16.78 -0.42
C ILE A 89 22.24 -17.11 -1.52
N ASP A 90 21.87 -16.94 -2.78
CA ASP A 90 22.74 -17.28 -3.91
C ASP A 90 22.37 -16.47 -5.17
N ILE A 91 23.34 -16.33 -6.08
CA ILE A 91 23.17 -15.73 -7.40
C ILE A 91 23.71 -16.71 -8.42
N LYS A 92 22.83 -17.27 -9.25
CA LYS A 92 23.20 -18.22 -10.31
C LYS A 92 23.09 -17.55 -11.67
N GLU A 93 24.15 -17.60 -12.43
CA GLU A 93 24.24 -16.95 -13.73
C GLU A 93 24.53 -17.98 -14.84
N ASP A 94 23.80 -17.90 -15.95
CA ASP A 94 24.07 -18.62 -17.20
C ASP A 94 24.14 -17.65 -18.39
N ASP A 95 24.40 -18.12 -19.61
CA ASP A 95 24.60 -17.25 -20.78
C ASP A 95 23.43 -16.31 -21.12
N LYS A 96 22.22 -16.59 -20.61
CA LYS A 96 21.00 -15.83 -20.93
C LYS A 96 20.35 -15.19 -19.72
N THR A 97 20.54 -15.75 -18.54
CA THR A 97 19.80 -15.41 -17.33
C THR A 97 20.66 -15.27 -16.09
N VAL A 98 20.21 -14.42 -15.17
CA VAL A 98 20.67 -14.33 -13.79
C VAL A 98 19.49 -14.73 -12.91
N ARG A 99 19.71 -15.62 -11.94
CA ARG A 99 18.70 -16.08 -11.00
C ARG A 99 19.15 -15.72 -9.59
N PHE A 100 18.35 -14.91 -8.91
CA PHE A 100 18.53 -14.62 -7.49
C PHE A 100 17.77 -15.67 -6.69
N ILE A 101 18.45 -16.35 -5.77
CA ILE A 101 17.85 -17.32 -4.87
C ILE A 101 17.72 -16.65 -3.50
N MET A 102 16.49 -16.39 -3.11
CA MET A 102 16.15 -15.69 -1.88
C MET A 102 15.45 -16.64 -0.92
N PHE A 103 15.80 -16.54 0.35
CA PHE A 103 15.01 -17.13 1.43
C PHE A 103 13.97 -16.12 1.91
N GLU A 104 12.73 -16.56 2.03
CA GLU A 104 11.61 -15.78 2.55
C GLU A 104 11.17 -16.38 3.89
N ASP A 105 11.22 -15.55 4.94
CA ASP A 105 10.44 -15.79 6.16
C ASP A 105 9.19 -14.90 6.09
N PHE A 106 8.02 -15.51 6.21
CA PHE A 106 6.73 -14.84 6.14
C PHE A 106 5.91 -15.17 7.37
N GLU A 107 5.33 -14.15 7.99
CA GLU A 107 4.36 -14.28 9.08
C GLU A 107 3.12 -13.44 8.76
N ARG A 108 1.94 -14.04 8.83
CA ARG A 108 0.65 -13.34 8.76
C ARG A 108 0.00 -13.31 10.13
N TYR A 109 -0.57 -12.15 10.46
CA TYR A 109 -1.18 -11.87 11.74
C TYR A 109 -2.69 -11.74 11.63
N ASP A 110 -3.41 -12.26 12.61
CA ASP A 110 -4.83 -12.00 12.79
C ASP A 110 -5.04 -10.57 13.28
N LEU A 111 -5.82 -9.79 12.55
CA LEU A 111 -6.05 -8.38 12.88
C LEU A 111 -6.81 -8.19 14.21
N GLY A 112 -7.61 -9.16 14.65
CA GLY A 112 -8.41 -9.05 15.87
C GLY A 112 -7.63 -9.35 17.15
N THR A 113 -6.66 -10.25 17.07
CA THR A 113 -5.93 -10.78 18.23
C THR A 113 -4.45 -10.45 18.22
N GLY A 114 -3.88 -10.07 17.08
CA GLY A 114 -2.45 -9.86 16.90
C GLY A 114 -1.62 -11.16 16.94
N ASN A 115 -2.26 -12.32 16.93
CA ASN A 115 -1.57 -13.61 16.91
C ASN A 115 -1.15 -13.99 15.49
N ILE A 116 -0.05 -14.73 15.37
CA ILE A 116 0.36 -15.33 14.10
C ILE A 116 -0.65 -16.42 13.72
N ILE A 117 -1.17 -16.33 12.49
CA ILE A 117 -2.11 -17.31 11.92
C ILE A 117 -1.54 -18.08 10.75
N ASP A 118 -0.43 -17.62 10.19
CA ASP A 118 0.28 -18.30 9.12
C ASP A 118 1.76 -17.96 9.22
N GLU A 119 2.61 -18.97 9.07
CA GLU A 119 4.06 -18.83 9.07
C GLU A 119 4.61 -19.73 7.96
N LYS A 120 5.44 -19.14 7.09
CA LYS A 120 5.98 -19.83 5.92
C LYS A 120 7.44 -19.51 5.75
N HIS A 121 8.20 -20.53 5.40
CA HIS A 121 9.60 -20.43 4.98
C HIS A 121 9.72 -20.93 3.54
N SER A 122 10.08 -20.04 2.62
CA SER A 122 10.20 -20.36 1.19
C SER A 122 11.61 -20.15 0.69
N GLU A 123 12.01 -20.93 -0.31
CA GLU A 123 13.02 -20.49 -1.27
C GLU A 123 12.32 -19.90 -2.49
N LEU A 124 12.69 -18.67 -2.87
CA LEU A 124 12.21 -17.95 -4.03
C LEU A 124 13.33 -17.86 -5.06
N VAL A 125 13.00 -18.14 -6.32
CA VAL A 125 13.93 -18.03 -7.44
C VAL A 125 13.42 -16.95 -8.38
N ILE A 126 14.11 -15.81 -8.44
CA ILE A 126 13.73 -14.67 -9.27
C ILE A 126 14.64 -14.62 -10.51
N PRO A 127 14.14 -14.97 -11.72
CA PRO A 127 14.93 -14.94 -12.93
C PRO A 127 14.92 -13.56 -13.62
N PHE A 128 16.07 -13.13 -14.12
CA PHE A 128 16.27 -11.94 -14.94
C PHE A 128 17.03 -12.29 -16.23
N GLN A 129 16.78 -11.55 -17.32
CA GLN A 129 17.57 -11.68 -18.56
C GLN A 129 18.83 -10.79 -18.51
N LYS A 130 19.98 -11.32 -18.93
CA LYS A 130 21.28 -10.62 -18.86
C LYS A 130 21.37 -9.30 -19.63
N ALA A 131 20.63 -9.15 -20.73
CA ALA A 131 20.61 -7.92 -21.53
C ALA A 131 20.01 -6.69 -20.80
N LEU A 132 19.62 -6.84 -19.53
CA LEU A 132 18.99 -5.83 -18.67
C LEU A 132 19.94 -5.26 -17.59
N GLN A 133 21.23 -5.63 -17.55
CA GLN A 133 22.15 -5.20 -16.48
C GLN A 133 22.34 -3.67 -16.37
N THR A 134 22.14 -2.88 -17.43
CA THR A 134 22.30 -1.41 -17.39
C THR A 134 21.00 -0.64 -17.14
N THR A 135 19.85 -1.32 -17.22
CA THR A 135 18.54 -0.77 -16.89
C THR A 135 17.66 -1.93 -16.45
N MET A 136 17.75 -2.34 -15.19
CA MET A 136 16.85 -3.34 -14.61
C MET A 136 15.45 -2.75 -14.44
N LYS A 137 14.79 -2.43 -15.55
CA LYS A 137 13.34 -2.21 -15.56
C LYS A 137 12.71 -3.60 -15.45
N PRO A 138 11.93 -3.90 -14.40
CA PRO A 138 11.15 -5.12 -14.33
C PRO A 138 10.24 -5.14 -15.56
N LYS A 139 10.62 -5.90 -16.59
CA LYS A 139 10.01 -5.72 -17.91
C LYS A 139 8.60 -6.29 -18.00
N ASN A 140 8.08 -6.99 -16.98
CA ASN A 140 6.77 -7.65 -17.01
C ASN A 140 6.12 -7.95 -15.63
N ALA A 141 6.35 -7.17 -14.56
CA ALA A 141 5.71 -7.47 -13.25
C ALA A 141 5.18 -6.27 -12.45
N LEU A 142 5.33 -5.04 -12.95
CA LEU A 142 4.61 -3.88 -12.40
C LEU A 142 3.28 -3.74 -13.14
N SER A 143 2.36 -4.66 -12.89
CA SER A 143 1.01 -4.60 -13.44
C SER A 143 0.01 -5.09 -12.41
N LYS A 144 -0.26 -4.25 -11.40
CA LYS A 144 -1.60 -3.95 -10.88
C LYS A 144 -1.64 -2.98 -9.69
N GLU A 145 -0.65 -2.98 -8.78
CA GLU A 145 -0.95 -2.54 -7.39
C GLU A 145 -0.17 -1.37 -6.76
N LEU A 146 0.81 -0.77 -7.44
CA LEU A 146 0.94 0.69 -7.25
C LEU A 146 -0.24 1.28 -8.01
N TYR A 147 -1.43 1.29 -7.39
CA TYR A 147 -2.72 1.69 -7.96
C TYR A 147 -2.56 2.90 -8.89
N ILE A 148 -2.27 2.59 -10.13
CA ILE A 148 -2.40 3.43 -11.30
C ILE A 148 -2.97 2.45 -12.28
N ASN A 149 -4.29 2.50 -12.42
CA ASN A 149 -4.84 2.14 -13.70
C ASN A 149 -4.29 3.20 -14.66
N THR A 150 -3.15 2.92 -15.30
CA THR A 150 -2.43 3.89 -16.15
C THR A 150 -3.22 4.27 -17.39
N ALA A 151 -4.29 3.51 -17.66
CA ALA A 151 -5.35 3.96 -18.54
C ALA A 151 -6.23 4.95 -17.77
N ASP A 152 -6.23 6.21 -18.21
CA ASP A 152 -7.33 7.12 -17.89
C ASP A 152 -8.63 6.42 -18.31
N ALA A 153 -9.44 5.96 -17.35
CA ALA A 153 -10.70 5.29 -17.63
C ALA A 153 -11.78 6.26 -18.14
N CYS A 154 -11.44 7.53 -18.36
CA CYS A 154 -12.38 8.56 -18.82
C CYS A 154 -12.66 8.46 -20.34
N ASP A 155 -12.46 7.27 -20.93
CA ASP A 155 -12.69 6.96 -22.35
C ASP A 155 -14.14 6.54 -22.65
N GLY A 156 -15.01 6.56 -21.64
CA GLY A 156 -16.43 6.25 -21.76
C GLY A 156 -16.79 4.80 -21.44
N HIS A 157 -15.85 4.03 -20.87
CA HIS A 157 -16.08 2.66 -20.40
C HIS A 157 -16.14 2.59 -18.87
N ASP A 158 -17.14 1.86 -18.37
CA ASP A 158 -17.24 1.51 -16.94
C ASP A 158 -16.15 0.50 -16.58
N VAL A 159 -15.43 0.77 -15.49
CA VAL A 159 -14.44 -0.12 -14.88
C VAL A 159 -14.93 -0.49 -13.49
N THR A 160 -14.75 -1.75 -13.10
CA THR A 160 -15.10 -2.26 -11.78
C THR A 160 -13.82 -2.58 -11.02
N ASP A 161 -13.68 -2.11 -9.78
CA ASP A 161 -12.57 -2.53 -8.92
C ASP A 161 -12.89 -3.83 -8.16
N ASP A 162 -11.90 -4.32 -7.42
CA ASP A 162 -11.98 -5.56 -6.66
C ASP A 162 -13.05 -5.53 -5.56
N ASP A 163 -13.44 -4.33 -5.10
CA ASP A 163 -14.53 -4.13 -4.14
C ASP A 163 -15.92 -4.09 -4.83
N GLY A 164 -15.97 -4.33 -6.15
CA GLY A 164 -17.20 -4.31 -6.95
C GLY A 164 -17.72 -2.89 -7.25
N LEU A 165 -16.93 -1.85 -6.98
CA LEU A 165 -17.32 -0.47 -7.25
C LEU A 165 -17.12 -0.17 -8.74
N VAL A 166 -18.21 0.24 -9.39
CA VAL A 166 -18.20 0.66 -10.80
C VAL A 166 -17.93 2.16 -10.90
N TYR A 167 -16.99 2.55 -11.76
CA TYR A 167 -16.62 3.94 -12.04
C TYR A 167 -16.36 4.14 -13.54
N ASP A 168 -16.59 5.36 -14.04
CA ASP A 168 -16.52 5.74 -15.45
C ASP A 168 -15.31 6.63 -15.77
N CYS A 169 -14.52 7.01 -14.77
CA CYS A 169 -13.34 7.86 -14.94
C CYS A 169 -12.40 7.76 -13.73
N ILE A 170 -11.10 7.75 -13.99
CA ILE A 170 -10.05 7.88 -12.97
C ILE A 170 -9.24 9.13 -13.31
N LYS A 171 -8.98 9.97 -12.30
CA LYS A 171 -8.10 11.14 -12.42
C LYS A 171 -7.09 11.18 -11.30
N TYR A 172 -5.97 11.84 -11.54
CA TYR A 172 -4.89 12.00 -10.57
C TYR A 172 -4.71 13.45 -10.16
N PHE A 173 -4.36 13.68 -8.90
CA PHE A 173 -4.17 15.01 -8.34
C PHE A 173 -2.94 15.07 -7.42
N ASN A 174 -2.47 16.28 -7.17
CA ASN A 174 -1.44 16.60 -6.17
C ASN A 174 -0.16 15.77 -6.31
N LEU A 175 0.27 15.48 -7.54
CA LEU A 175 1.51 14.77 -7.78
C LEU A 175 2.71 15.54 -7.21
N VAL A 176 3.46 14.87 -6.36
CA VAL A 176 4.74 15.33 -5.81
C VAL A 176 5.77 14.22 -6.05
N SER A 177 6.90 14.57 -6.66
CA SER A 177 7.99 13.64 -6.95
C SER A 177 9.32 14.32 -6.70
N GLN A 178 10.12 13.80 -5.77
CA GLN A 178 11.40 14.41 -5.38
C GLN A 178 12.32 13.44 -4.66
N ARG A 179 13.62 13.64 -4.79
CA ARG A 179 14.64 12.92 -4.01
C ARG A 179 14.87 13.60 -2.67
N ARG A 180 15.03 12.82 -1.61
CA ARG A 180 15.28 13.30 -0.24
C ARG A 180 16.19 12.33 0.50
N GLN A 181 16.75 12.80 1.60
CA GLN A 181 17.42 11.97 2.58
C GLN A 181 16.57 11.89 3.85
N VAL A 182 16.46 10.69 4.40
CA VAL A 182 15.64 10.42 5.59
C VAL A 182 16.41 9.54 6.57
N THR A 183 15.98 9.55 7.83
CA THR A 183 16.53 8.65 8.84
C THR A 183 16.15 7.20 8.50
N PRO A 184 17.10 6.24 8.59
CA PRO A 184 16.80 4.83 8.40
C PRO A 184 15.95 4.27 9.55
N PRO A 185 15.39 3.06 9.38
CA PRO A 185 14.66 2.37 10.45
C PRO A 185 15.49 2.23 11.73
N ALA A 186 14.81 2.13 12.87
CA ALA A 186 15.46 2.08 14.18
C ALA A 186 16.45 0.90 14.31
N ALA A 187 16.11 -0.27 13.75
CA ALA A 187 16.99 -1.45 13.76
C ALA A 187 18.29 -1.19 13.00
N VAL A 188 18.21 -0.57 11.82
CA VAL A 188 19.37 -0.20 10.99
C VAL A 188 20.22 0.85 11.69
N LYS A 189 19.58 1.86 12.29
CA LYS A 189 20.26 2.92 13.05
C LYS A 189 21.04 2.37 14.25
N ALA A 190 20.56 1.30 14.86
CA ALA A 190 21.20 0.65 16.00
C ALA A 190 22.40 -0.22 15.61
N LYS A 191 22.59 -0.53 14.32
CA LYS A 191 23.73 -1.32 13.84
C LYS A 191 25.03 -0.51 13.87
N PRO A 192 26.20 -1.16 13.96
CA PRO A 192 27.48 -0.51 13.76
C PRO A 192 27.50 0.29 12.45
N ASN A 193 27.99 1.52 12.50
CA ASN A 193 28.02 2.46 11.36
C ASN A 193 26.67 2.60 10.63
N CYS A 194 25.54 2.47 11.34
CA CYS A 194 24.18 2.56 10.78
C CYS A 194 23.94 1.63 9.58
N GLY A 195 24.51 0.42 9.61
CA GLY A 195 24.41 -0.53 8.51
C GLY A 195 25.22 -0.11 7.27
N GLY A 196 26.24 0.74 7.42
CA GLY A 196 27.08 1.22 6.32
C GLY A 196 26.54 2.48 5.62
N LEU A 197 25.41 3.03 6.08
CA LEU A 197 24.86 4.27 5.54
C LEU A 197 25.72 5.48 5.89
N LYS A 198 26.06 6.28 4.87
CA LYS A 198 26.77 7.54 5.05
C LYS A 198 25.92 8.51 5.87
N ASP A 199 26.53 9.14 6.88
CA ASP A 199 25.89 10.11 7.78
C ASP A 199 24.63 9.56 8.48
N CYS A 200 24.44 8.22 8.52
CA CYS A 200 23.23 7.57 8.99
C CYS A 200 21.94 8.07 8.31
N LEU A 201 22.03 8.36 7.01
CA LEU A 201 20.90 8.80 6.18
C LEU A 201 20.69 7.84 5.02
N MET A 202 19.41 7.64 4.69
CA MET A 202 18.97 6.86 3.54
C MET A 202 18.46 7.80 2.45
N ASN A 203 18.93 7.61 1.24
CA ASN A 203 18.42 8.23 0.03
C ASN A 203 17.09 7.58 -0.35
N ILE A 204 16.07 8.40 -0.51
CA ILE A 204 14.76 7.97 -0.98
C ILE A 204 14.31 8.80 -2.17
N HIS A 205 13.43 8.22 -2.98
CA HIS A 205 12.57 8.96 -3.89
C HIS A 205 11.16 9.03 -3.29
N TYR A 206 10.74 10.23 -2.92
CA TYR A 206 9.41 10.50 -2.39
C TYR A 206 8.44 10.74 -3.54
N LEU A 207 7.37 9.95 -3.59
CA LEU A 207 6.28 10.07 -4.54
C LEU A 207 4.95 10.13 -3.78
N LYS A 208 4.15 11.16 -4.06
CA LYS A 208 2.78 11.28 -3.54
C LYS A 208 1.83 11.68 -4.66
N TYR A 209 0.65 11.10 -4.70
CA TYR A 209 -0.45 11.54 -5.55
C TYR A 209 -1.78 11.06 -4.97
N ASP A 210 -2.87 11.69 -5.39
CA ASP A 210 -4.23 11.26 -5.09
C ASP A 210 -4.85 10.67 -6.35
N GLN A 211 -5.44 9.48 -6.24
CA GLN A 211 -6.24 8.86 -7.29
C GLN A 211 -7.72 9.02 -6.94
N VAL A 212 -8.49 9.65 -7.83
CA VAL A 212 -9.92 9.90 -7.63
C VAL A 212 -10.72 9.15 -8.69
N LYS A 213 -11.60 8.27 -8.23
CA LYS A 213 -12.52 7.48 -9.05
C LYS A 213 -13.88 8.20 -9.13
N TRP A 214 -14.41 8.33 -10.33
CA TRP A 214 -15.67 9.03 -10.61
C TRP A 214 -16.72 8.07 -11.17
N ARG A 215 -17.99 8.33 -10.86
CA ARG A 215 -19.14 7.66 -11.48
C ARG A 215 -20.24 8.68 -11.71
N ASN A 216 -20.77 8.76 -12.92
CA ASN A 216 -21.79 9.72 -13.33
C ASN A 216 -21.42 11.16 -12.94
N GLY A 217 -20.15 11.54 -13.11
CA GLY A 217 -19.64 12.87 -12.75
C GLY A 217 -19.63 13.16 -11.24
N LYS A 218 -19.65 12.14 -10.38
CA LYS A 218 -19.46 12.25 -8.92
C LYS A 218 -18.24 11.45 -8.45
N SER A 219 -17.43 12.03 -7.58
CA SER A 219 -16.37 11.27 -6.90
C SER A 219 -17.03 10.19 -6.03
N VAL A 220 -16.57 8.96 -6.19
CA VAL A 220 -17.05 7.81 -5.42
C VAL A 220 -15.96 7.19 -4.56
N SER A 221 -14.69 7.48 -4.85
CA SER A 221 -13.56 7.02 -4.05
C SER A 221 -12.33 7.88 -4.30
N THR A 222 -11.59 8.16 -3.23
CA THR A 222 -10.30 8.86 -3.26
C THR A 222 -9.28 8.00 -2.53
N ILE A 223 -8.17 7.71 -3.19
CA ILE A 223 -7.04 6.96 -2.65
C ILE A 223 -5.83 7.88 -2.64
N ASN A 224 -5.30 8.15 -1.45
CA ASN A 224 -4.07 8.90 -1.27
C ASN A 224 -2.91 7.89 -1.29
N VAL A 225 -1.96 8.07 -2.19
CA VAL A 225 -0.77 7.23 -2.31
C VAL A 225 0.43 8.02 -1.82
N ASN A 226 1.21 7.42 -0.91
CA ASN A 226 2.47 7.97 -0.44
C ASN A 226 3.55 6.89 -0.42
N ALA A 227 4.54 7.02 -1.29
CA ALA A 227 5.65 6.09 -1.43
C ALA A 227 6.98 6.80 -1.14
N GLU A 228 7.76 6.21 -0.24
CA GLU A 228 9.16 6.54 0.02
C GLU A 228 9.99 5.37 -0.52
N ILE A 229 10.44 5.48 -1.76
CA ILE A 229 11.16 4.41 -2.44
C ILE A 229 12.62 4.42 -1.97
N ALA A 230 13.12 3.30 -1.46
CA ALA A 230 14.44 3.21 -0.85
C ALA A 230 15.52 2.96 -1.89
N LEU A 231 16.30 3.99 -2.21
CA LEU A 231 17.31 3.91 -3.29
C LEU A 231 18.58 3.19 -2.85
N ASP A 232 18.83 3.08 -1.54
CA ASP A 232 20.00 2.40 -0.99
C ASP A 232 19.73 0.92 -0.63
N VAL A 233 18.53 0.41 -0.93
CA VAL A 233 18.14 -0.97 -0.61
C VAL A 233 18.10 -1.78 -1.90
N ALA A 234 18.93 -2.83 -1.96
CA ALA A 234 18.99 -3.75 -3.09
C ALA A 234 18.06 -4.96 -2.85
N ASP A 235 16.76 -4.76 -2.99
CA ASP A 235 15.76 -5.82 -2.91
C ASP A 235 14.57 -5.50 -3.82
N LEU A 236 13.71 -6.49 -4.06
CA LEU A 236 12.37 -6.29 -4.58
C LEU A 236 11.37 -6.70 -3.51
N MET A 237 10.46 -5.79 -3.20
CA MET A 237 9.27 -6.16 -2.44
C MET A 237 8.32 -6.91 -3.36
N TYR A 238 7.41 -7.72 -2.82
CA TYR A 238 6.28 -8.20 -3.60
C TYR A 238 5.02 -8.29 -2.76
N GLU A 239 3.90 -8.18 -3.46
CA GLU A 239 2.57 -8.41 -2.93
C GLU A 239 2.03 -9.71 -3.53
N PHE A 240 1.16 -10.38 -2.79
CA PHE A 240 0.39 -11.51 -3.32
C PHE A 240 -1.02 -11.00 -3.58
N ASP A 241 -1.59 -11.28 -4.75
CA ASP A 241 -3.04 -11.12 -4.91
C ASP A 241 -3.81 -12.19 -4.13
N ASP A 242 -5.14 -12.06 -4.11
CA ASP A 242 -6.05 -13.02 -3.51
C ASP A 242 -5.95 -14.44 -4.11
N ASN A 243 -5.30 -14.60 -5.26
CA ASN A 243 -5.05 -15.89 -5.92
C ASN A 243 -3.64 -16.45 -5.63
N GLY A 244 -2.83 -15.76 -4.83
CA GLY A 244 -1.47 -16.15 -4.51
C GLY A 244 -0.45 -15.87 -5.62
N ASN A 245 -0.76 -15.03 -6.60
CA ASN A 245 0.19 -14.59 -7.62
C ASN A 245 1.09 -13.48 -7.06
N ILE A 246 2.37 -13.53 -7.39
CA ILE A 246 3.38 -12.57 -6.94
C ILE A 246 3.43 -11.36 -7.87
N PHE A 247 3.36 -10.16 -7.31
CA PHE A 247 3.58 -8.88 -7.99
C PHE A 247 4.79 -8.19 -7.41
N ASN A 248 5.83 -7.99 -8.23
CA ASN A 248 7.05 -7.36 -7.78
C ASN A 248 6.90 -5.84 -7.74
N THR A 249 7.25 -5.26 -6.60
CA THR A 249 7.30 -3.84 -6.33
C THR A 249 8.74 -3.43 -5.98
N PRO A 250 9.09 -2.15 -6.18
CA PRO A 250 10.42 -1.67 -5.81
C PRO A 250 10.58 -1.69 -4.28
N PRO A 251 11.82 -1.66 -3.79
CA PRO A 251 12.08 -1.55 -2.37
C PRO A 251 11.61 -0.18 -1.88
N VAL A 252 10.90 -0.18 -0.75
CA VAL A 252 10.31 1.03 -0.17
C VAL A 252 10.73 1.17 1.28
N LYS A 253 11.12 2.37 1.69
CA LYS A 253 11.14 2.69 3.12
C LYS A 253 9.71 2.65 3.68
N SER A 254 8.75 3.18 2.92
CA SER A 254 7.33 3.03 3.22
C SER A 254 6.47 3.20 1.97
N LEU A 255 5.41 2.41 1.85
CA LEU A 255 4.38 2.57 0.84
C LEU A 255 3.02 2.54 1.54
N CYS A 256 2.30 3.65 1.50
CA CYS A 256 1.03 3.81 2.20
C CYS A 256 -0.09 4.20 1.24
N TYR A 257 -1.20 3.49 1.37
CA TYR A 257 -2.47 3.76 0.73
C TYR A 257 -3.46 4.19 1.80
N LYS A 258 -4.18 5.29 1.56
CA LYS A 258 -5.26 5.72 2.43
C LYS A 258 -6.50 6.04 1.61
N GLY A 259 -7.60 5.35 1.91
CA GLY A 259 -8.85 5.53 1.18
C GLY A 259 -10.05 5.01 1.96
N ASN A 260 -11.23 5.31 1.45
CA ASN A 260 -12.47 4.78 2.00
C ASN A 260 -12.72 3.38 1.43
N ARG A 261 -13.04 2.41 2.30
CA ARG A 261 -13.50 1.07 1.92
C ARG A 261 -14.86 0.77 2.52
N THR A 262 -15.68 0.01 1.80
CA THR A 262 -16.98 -0.44 2.29
C THR A 262 -16.84 -1.86 2.85
N LEU A 263 -17.11 -2.04 4.13
CA LEU A 263 -17.15 -3.35 4.81
C LEU A 263 -18.52 -3.50 5.48
N ASP A 264 -19.23 -4.58 5.17
CA ASP A 264 -20.58 -4.87 5.70
C ASP A 264 -21.57 -3.70 5.59
N GLY A 265 -21.53 -2.97 4.46
CA GLY A 265 -22.39 -1.83 4.20
C GLY A 265 -22.05 -0.54 4.97
N ARG A 266 -20.93 -0.51 5.70
CA ARG A 266 -20.38 0.68 6.36
C ARG A 266 -19.11 1.13 5.67
N ILE A 267 -18.91 2.44 5.59
CA ILE A 267 -17.70 3.02 4.98
C ILE A 267 -16.70 3.29 6.10
N TYR A 268 -15.47 2.81 5.93
CA TYR A 268 -14.35 3.01 6.84
C TYR A 268 -13.20 3.69 6.12
N LEU A 269 -12.50 4.59 6.82
CA LEU A 269 -11.24 5.14 6.33
C LEU A 269 -10.12 4.16 6.67
N ILE A 270 -9.57 3.47 5.67
CA ILE A 270 -8.50 2.49 5.88
C ILE A 270 -7.17 3.08 5.41
N SER A 271 -6.14 2.92 6.25
CA SER A 271 -4.75 3.15 5.88
C SER A 271 -4.02 1.81 5.89
N GLN A 272 -3.42 1.44 4.77
CA GLN A 272 -2.57 0.25 4.62
C GLN A 272 -1.16 0.72 4.30
N CYS A 273 -0.17 0.25 5.05
CA CYS A 273 1.21 0.68 4.89
C CYS A 273 2.16 -0.51 4.96
N THR A 274 3.02 -0.65 3.96
CA THR A 274 4.24 -1.46 4.05
C THR A 274 5.38 -0.58 4.50
N VAL A 275 6.17 -1.00 5.48
CA VAL A 275 7.29 -0.24 6.02
C VAL A 275 8.54 -1.09 6.15
N LEU A 276 9.68 -0.52 5.76
CA LEU A 276 11.00 -1.11 5.97
C LEU A 276 11.32 -1.08 7.47
N ARG A 277 11.53 -2.25 8.05
CA ARG A 277 11.91 -2.42 9.45
C ARG A 277 13.40 -2.60 9.63
N ASP A 278 14.03 -3.35 8.75
CA ASP A 278 15.46 -3.61 8.81
C ASP A 278 16.06 -3.96 7.44
N PHE A 279 17.36 -3.75 7.29
CA PHE A 279 18.14 -4.28 6.16
C PHE A 279 19.64 -4.34 6.48
N GLN A 280 20.40 -5.12 5.72
CA GLN A 280 21.86 -5.22 5.75
C GLN A 280 22.39 -5.55 4.36
#